data_AF-A0A0V8JPM9-F1
#
_entry.id   AF-A0A0V8JPM9-F1
#
_cell.length_a   1.000
_cell.length_b   1.000
_cell.length_c   1.000
_cell.angle_alpha   90.00
_cell.angle_beta   90.00
_cell.angle_gamma   90.00
#
_symmetry.space_group_name_H-M   'P 1'
#
loop_
_entity.id
_entity.type
_entity.pdbx_description
1 polymer ?
#
loop_
_entity_poly.entity_id
_entity_poly.type
_entity_poly.pdbx_seq_one_letter_code
_entity_poly.pdbx_strand_id
1 'polypeptide(L)' 'MQQVENPIVTDVEKDPQIYGIDAAGNEVFVGEEIFQADEEFILAEVVTKEVEEFFKALGIEKVVAK' A
#
# COMPACT_ATOMS: atom_id res chain seq x y z
N MET A 1 13.27 33.19 33.32
CA MET A 1 12.68 32.73 32.04
C MET A 1 13.57 31.61 31.54
N GLN A 2 13.16 30.34 31.68
CA GLN A 2 13.90 29.21 31.13
C GLN A 2 13.36 28.95 29.72
N GLN A 3 14.21 29.08 28.71
CA GLN A 3 13.90 28.58 27.37
C GLN A 3 13.88 27.06 27.46
N VAL A 4 12.69 26.49 27.28
CA VAL A 4 12.55 25.06 27.02
C VAL A 4 12.97 24.84 25.56
N GLU A 5 14.16 24.30 25.37
CA GLU A 5 14.56 23.76 24.07
C GLU A 5 13.66 22.55 23.81
N ASN A 6 12.63 22.72 22.99
CA ASN A 6 11.88 21.59 22.47
C ASN A 6 12.87 20.68 21.73
N PRO A 7 13.00 19.38 22.09
CA PRO A 7 13.73 18.46 21.25
C PRO A 7 13.03 18.44 19.90
N ILE A 8 13.75 18.81 18.85
CA ILE A 8 13.29 18.66 17.47
C ILE A 8 12.99 17.16 17.32
N VAL A 9 11.71 16.81 17.18
CA VAL A 9 11.32 15.43 16.85
C VAL A 9 11.86 15.17 15.46
N THR A 10 13.05 14.58 15.37
CA THR A 10 13.65 14.09 14.12
C THR A 10 13.23 12.65 13.84
N ASP A 11 11.98 12.31 14.13
CA ASP A 11 11.33 11.23 13.43
C ASP A 11 10.85 11.84 12.12
N VAL A 12 11.74 11.80 11.12
CA VAL A 12 11.31 11.92 9.73
C VAL A 12 10.55 10.62 9.46
N GLU A 13 9.30 10.55 9.93
CA GLU A 13 8.31 9.65 9.37
C GLU A 13 8.35 9.96 7.88
N LYS A 14 9.00 9.09 7.11
CA LYS A 14 8.97 9.20 5.65
C LYS A 14 7.49 9.19 5.31
N ASP A 15 6.97 10.31 4.82
CA ASP A 15 5.61 10.35 4.30
C ASP A 15 5.40 9.12 3.42
N PRO A 16 4.33 8.34 3.66
CA PRO A 16 4.09 7.12 2.92
C PRO A 16 4.05 7.48 1.43
N GLN A 17 4.97 6.91 0.66
CA GLN A 17 5.05 7.18 -0.76
C GLN A 17 3.85 6.51 -1.43
N ILE A 18 3.07 7.27 -2.19
CA ILE A 18 1.95 6.73 -2.95
C ILE A 18 2.50 5.90 -4.11
N TYR A 19 2.12 4.62 -4.17
CA TYR A 19 2.39 3.73 -5.29
C TYR A 19 1.47 4.05 -6.47
N GLY A 20 0.18 4.27 -6.21
CA GLY A 20 -0.79 4.66 -7.22
C GLY A 20 -2.23 4.55 -6.73
N ILE A 21 -3.17 4.64 -7.67
CA ILE A 21 -4.60 4.38 -7.43
C ILE A 21 -4.94 3.02 -8.04
N ASP A 22 -5.52 2.15 -7.23
CA ASP A 22 -5.91 0.81 -7.68
C ASP A 22 -7.17 0.82 -8.56
N ALA A 23 -7.52 -0.33 -9.15
CA ALA A 23 -8.70 -0.46 -10.01
C ALA A 23 -10.04 -0.18 -9.29
N ALA A 24 -10.07 -0.18 -7.96
CA ALA A 24 -11.23 0.13 -7.14
C ALA A 24 -11.26 1.60 -6.68
N GLY A 25 -10.24 2.39 -7.01
CA GLY A 25 -10.13 3.81 -6.65
C GLY A 25 -9.46 4.06 -5.28
N ASN A 26 -8.80 3.07 -4.70
CA ASN A 26 -8.08 3.21 -3.43
C ASN A 26 -6.66 3.74 -3.67
N GLU A 27 -6.20 4.64 -2.81
CA GLU A 27 -4.79 5.01 -2.73
C GLU A 27 -4.01 3.82 -2.17
N VAL A 28 -3.02 3.37 -2.94
CA VAL A 28 -2.07 2.33 -2.53
C VAL A 28 -0.74 3.00 -2.26
N PHE A 29 -0.14 2.64 -1.13
CA PHE A 29 1.15 3.12 -0.68
C PHE A 29 2.23 2.07 -0.94
N VAL A 30 3.46 2.55 -1.15
CA VAL A 30 4.64 1.70 -1.29
C VAL A 30 4.83 0.89 -0.01
N GLY A 31 4.98 -0.43 -0.17
CA GLY A 31 5.06 -1.39 0.92
C GLY A 31 3.77 -2.15 1.20
N GLU A 32 2.65 -1.75 0.61
CA GLU A 32 1.38 -2.47 0.75
C GLU A 32 1.30 -3.72 -0.15
N GLU A 33 0.50 -4.68 0.26
CA GLU A 33 0.23 -5.89 -0.53
C GLU A 33 -0.84 -5.60 -1.59
N ILE A 34 -0.53 -5.94 -2.84
CA ILE A 34 -1.43 -5.79 -3.98
C ILE A 34 -1.50 -7.10 -4.76
N PHE A 35 -2.62 -7.33 -5.44
CA PHE A 35 -2.68 -8.31 -6.52
C PHE A 35 -2.39 -7.58 -7.83
N GLN A 36 -1.34 -8.02 -8.54
CA GLN A 36 -0.93 -7.39 -9.79
C GLN A 36 -1.27 -8.27 -10.99
N ALA A 37 -2.00 -7.72 -11.95
CA ALA A 37 -2.41 -8.38 -13.17
C ALA A 37 -2.06 -7.48 -14.37
N ASP A 38 -1.04 -7.88 -15.14
CA ASP A 38 -0.50 -7.11 -16.26
C ASP A 38 -0.22 -5.64 -15.88
N GLU A 39 -1.03 -4.69 -16.36
CA GLU A 39 -0.90 -3.25 -16.14
C GLU A 39 -1.80 -2.72 -15.02
N GLU A 40 -2.65 -3.57 -14.42
CA GLU A 40 -3.58 -3.20 -13.36
C GLU A 40 -3.19 -3.84 -12.02
N PHE A 41 -3.62 -3.21 -10.94
CA PHE A 41 -3.47 -3.75 -9.59
C PHE A 41 -4.68 -3.42 -8.72
N ILE A 42 -4.86 -4.24 -7.69
CA ILE A 42 -5.87 -4.04 -6.66
C ILE A 42 -5.27 -4.25 -5.27
N LEU A 43 -5.61 -3.38 -4.33
CA LEU A 43 -5.13 -3.49 -2.95
C LEU A 43 -5.61 -4.81 -2.33
N ALA A 44 -4.69 -5.59 -1.76
CA ALA A 44 -5.04 -6.90 -1.22
C ALA A 44 -6.02 -6.83 -0.04
N GLU A 45 -6.01 -5.71 0.70
CA GLU A 45 -6.91 -5.49 1.85
C GLU A 45 -8.38 -5.41 1.44
N VAL A 46 -8.69 -4.89 0.24
CA VAL A 46 -10.07 -4.74 -0.24
C VAL A 46 -10.60 -5.97 -0.97
N VAL A 47 -9.73 -6.97 -1.19
CA VAL A 47 -10.06 -8.21 -1.90
C VAL A 47 -10.62 -9.23 -0.92
N THR A 48 -11.84 -9.72 -1.18
CA THR A 48 -12.42 -10.80 -0.37
C THR A 48 -11.73 -12.13 -0.65
N LYS A 49 -11.83 -13.08 0.28
CA LYS A 49 -11.24 -14.42 0.11
C LYS A 49 -11.68 -15.14 -1.16
N GLU A 50 -12.96 -15.00 -1.52
CA GLU A 50 -13.51 -15.60 -2.75
C GLU A 50 -12.83 -15.04 -4.01
N VAL A 51 -12.54 -13.73 -4.01
CA VAL A 51 -11.85 -13.06 -5.12
C VAL A 51 -10.36 -13.41 -5.12
N GLU A 52 -9.72 -13.55 -3.96
CA GLU A 52 -8.34 -14.04 -3.85
C GLU A 52 -8.18 -15.46 -4.41
N GLU A 53 -9.10 -16.37 -4.12
CA GLU A 53 -9.08 -17.72 -4.71
C GLU A 53 -9.27 -17.69 -6.24
N PHE A 54 -10.13 -16.79 -6.73
CA PHE A 54 -10.31 -16.56 -8.16
C PHE A 54 -9.04 -16.00 -8.82
N PHE A 55 -8.40 -15.00 -8.23
CA PHE A 55 -7.12 -14.45 -8.69
C PHE A 55 -6.04 -15.51 -8.74
N LYS A 56 -5.94 -16.34 -7.72
CA LYS A 56 -5.01 -17.47 -7.70
C LYS A 56 -5.29 -18.47 -8.82
N ALA A 57 -6.56 -18.75 -9.12
CA ALA A 57 -6.94 -19.61 -10.24
C ALA A 57 -6.60 -19.01 -11.61
N LEU A 58 -6.56 -17.67 -11.72
CA LEU A 58 -6.10 -16.94 -12.90
C LEU A 58 -4.58 -16.78 -12.98
N GLY A 59 -3.83 -17.23 -11.96
CA GLY A 59 -2.38 -17.07 -11.89
C GLY A 59 -1.93 -15.65 -11.49
N ILE A 60 -2.83 -14.83 -10.96
CA ILE A 60 -2.52 -13.52 -10.42
C ILE A 60 -1.87 -13.70 -9.04
N GLU A 61 -0.70 -13.10 -8.86
CA GLU A 61 0.08 -13.22 -7.64
C GLU A 61 -0.05 -11.99 -6.75
N LYS A 62 0.02 -12.22 -5.43
CA LYS A 62 0.13 -11.16 -4.43
C LYS A 62 1.58 -10.70 -4.36
N VAL A 63 1.80 -9.41 -4.53
CA VAL A 63 3.12 -8.77 -4.50
C VAL A 63 3.10 -7.55 -3.59
N VAL A 64 4.28 -7.05 -3.23
CA VAL A 64 4.41 -5.80 -2.47
C VAL A 64 4.59 -4.65 -3.45
N ALA A 65 3.80 -3.60 -3.31
CA ALA A 65 3.94 -2.34 -4.03
C ALA A 65 5.33 -1.73 -3.79
N LYS A 66 6.09 -1.45 -4.87
CA LYS A 66 7.49 -1.02 -4.82
C LYS A 66 7.77 0.12 -5.77
#